data_AF-X1VAZ7-F1
#
_entry.id   AF-X1VAZ7-F1
#
_cell.length_a   1.000
_cell.length_b   1.000
_cell.length_c   1.000
_cell.angle_alpha   90.00
_cell.angle_beta   90.00
_cell.angle_gamma   90.00
#
_symmetry.space_group_name_H-M   'P 1'
#
loop_
_entity.id
_entity.type
_entity.pdbx_description
1 polymer ?
#
loop_
_entity_poly.entity_id
_entity_poly.type
_entity_poly.pdbx_seq_one_letter_code
_entity_poly.pdbx_strand_id
1 'polypeptide(L)'
;TRLGVKTEDIGTIALQSKDPAVLPGKCGIFCQSSAISELSKGRPVADILLGVCKALVGNYLAVLAKGKKLKPPIVFQGATALNKALVKCFEDELGQPILVPENCSYMGAIGIAMLAEENMDGHTRFRGDAIFDSAYRTQIKHCKGIDGCENHCELLYLYYGDEVLAVSGSRCERMNR
;
A
#
# COMPACT_ATOMS: atom_id res chain seq x y z
N THR A 1 -2.15 7.48 -14.17
CA THR A 1 -1.05 6.50 -14.36
C THR A 1 -0.40 6.71 -15.72
N ARG A 2 0.81 6.19 -15.98
CA ARG A 2 1.48 6.33 -17.30
C ARG A 2 0.75 5.62 -18.46
N LEU A 3 -0.14 4.70 -18.14
CA LEU A 3 -0.97 3.94 -19.10
C LEU A 3 -2.39 4.51 -19.23
N GLY A 4 -2.72 5.62 -18.57
CA GLY A 4 -4.06 6.23 -18.62
C GLY A 4 -5.18 5.45 -17.92
N VAL A 5 -4.84 4.42 -17.13
CA VAL A 5 -5.78 3.52 -16.46
C VAL A 5 -5.85 3.83 -14.96
N LYS A 6 -7.05 3.86 -14.36
CA LYS A 6 -7.21 3.96 -12.91
C LYS A 6 -6.78 2.67 -12.22
N THR A 7 -6.20 2.77 -11.03
CA THR A 7 -5.63 1.61 -10.33
C THR A 7 -6.67 0.52 -10.08
N GLU A 8 -7.89 0.93 -9.77
CA GLU A 8 -9.04 0.07 -9.44
C GLU A 8 -9.49 -0.75 -10.66
N ASP A 9 -9.28 -0.21 -11.87
CA ASP A 9 -9.69 -0.82 -13.12
C ASP A 9 -8.64 -1.78 -13.70
N ILE A 10 -7.39 -1.74 -13.19
CA ILE A 10 -6.26 -2.52 -13.72
C ILE A 10 -6.59 -4.01 -13.79
N GLY A 11 -7.15 -4.57 -12.72
CA GLY A 11 -7.44 -6.01 -12.65
C GLY A 11 -8.46 -6.42 -13.70
N THR A 12 -9.54 -5.66 -13.84
CA THR A 12 -10.60 -5.93 -14.81
C THR A 12 -10.09 -5.81 -16.24
N ILE A 13 -9.29 -4.79 -16.55
CA ILE A 13 -8.75 -4.56 -17.89
C ILE A 13 -7.68 -5.62 -18.24
N ALA A 14 -6.80 -5.96 -17.30
CA ALA A 14 -5.77 -6.97 -17.51
C ALA A 14 -6.38 -8.34 -17.88
N LEU A 15 -7.50 -8.71 -17.26
CA LEU A 15 -8.19 -9.98 -17.55
C LEU A 15 -8.80 -10.06 -18.96
N GLN A 16 -8.87 -8.95 -19.70
CA GLN A 16 -9.31 -8.93 -21.11
C GLN A 16 -8.19 -9.25 -22.10
N SER A 17 -6.96 -9.41 -21.61
CA SER A 17 -5.78 -9.72 -22.42
C SER A 17 -5.94 -11.03 -23.19
N LYS A 18 -5.42 -11.04 -24.42
CA LYS A 18 -5.39 -12.22 -25.30
C LYS A 18 -3.97 -12.73 -25.53
N ASP A 19 -3.00 -11.82 -25.57
CA ASP A 19 -1.59 -12.13 -25.76
C ASP A 19 -0.76 -11.29 -24.76
N PRO A 20 -0.53 -11.76 -23.53
CA PRO A 20 0.12 -10.96 -22.48
C PRO A 20 1.57 -10.62 -22.84
N ALA A 21 1.98 -9.38 -22.60
CA ALA A 21 3.35 -8.95 -22.84
C ALA A 21 4.35 -9.69 -21.93
N VAL A 22 5.51 -10.06 -22.47
CA VAL A 22 6.62 -10.59 -21.65
C VAL A 22 7.44 -9.42 -21.12
N LEU A 23 7.36 -9.17 -19.81
CA LEU A 23 8.00 -8.03 -19.15
C LEU A 23 8.97 -8.49 -18.06
N PRO A 24 10.06 -7.72 -17.81
CA PRO A 24 10.99 -8.04 -16.73
C PRO A 24 10.36 -7.80 -15.35
N GLY A 25 10.36 -8.81 -14.47
CA GLY A 25 9.70 -8.74 -13.16
C GLY A 25 10.57 -8.30 -11.97
N LYS A 26 11.89 -8.25 -12.11
CA LYS A 26 12.82 -8.00 -10.98
C LYS A 26 12.90 -6.54 -10.53
N CYS A 27 12.91 -5.61 -11.47
CA CYS A 27 13.10 -4.18 -11.21
C CYS A 27 11.91 -3.40 -11.75
N GLY A 28 11.20 -2.69 -10.88
CA GLY A 28 10.00 -1.91 -11.27
C GLY A 28 10.30 -0.84 -12.33
N ILE A 29 11.49 -0.22 -12.28
CA ILE A 29 11.91 0.79 -13.26
C ILE A 29 12.08 0.16 -14.65
N PHE A 30 12.73 -1.01 -14.75
CA PHE A 30 12.88 -1.70 -16.03
C PHE A 30 11.56 -2.29 -16.54
N CYS A 31 10.71 -2.79 -15.65
CA CYS A 31 9.37 -3.23 -15.99
C CYS A 31 8.56 -2.08 -16.60
N GLN A 32 8.58 -0.91 -15.95
CA GLN A 32 7.91 0.28 -16.43
C GLN A 32 8.43 0.76 -17.78
N SER A 33 9.76 0.83 -17.97
CA SER A 33 10.35 1.22 -19.26
C SER A 33 9.97 0.24 -20.37
N SER A 34 9.93 -1.06 -20.09
CA SER A 34 9.52 -2.09 -21.04
C SER A 34 8.02 -1.98 -21.38
N ALA A 35 7.17 -1.73 -20.39
CA ALA A 35 5.74 -1.51 -20.60
C ALA A 35 5.46 -0.29 -21.49
N ILE A 36 6.21 0.81 -21.30
CA ILE A 36 6.12 2.00 -22.16
C ILE A 36 6.59 1.68 -23.59
N SER A 37 7.65 0.89 -23.74
CA SER A 37 8.13 0.45 -25.06
C SER A 37 7.08 -0.38 -25.80
N GLU A 38 6.42 -1.33 -25.12
CA GLU A 38 5.32 -2.10 -25.71
C GLU A 38 4.11 -1.24 -26.07
N LEU A 39 3.79 -0.24 -25.24
CA LEU A 39 2.73 0.72 -25.55
C LEU A 39 3.04 1.51 -26.83
N SER A 40 4.28 1.99 -26.98
CA SER A 40 4.71 2.73 -28.17
C SER A 40 4.69 1.87 -29.45
N LYS A 41 4.81 0.55 -29.33
CA LYS A 41 4.64 -0.40 -30.45
C LYS A 41 3.17 -0.70 -30.77
N GLY A 42 2.24 -0.09 -30.05
CA GLY A 42 0.80 -0.29 -30.25
C GLY A 42 0.24 -1.56 -29.61
N ARG A 43 0.97 -2.20 -28.67
CA ARG A 43 0.43 -3.36 -27.96
C ARG A 43 -0.78 -2.93 -27.12
N PRO A 44 -1.88 -3.72 -27.09
CA PRO A 44 -3.05 -3.41 -26.30
C PRO A 44 -2.73 -3.23 -24.82
N VAL A 45 -3.38 -2.25 -24.16
CA VAL A 45 -3.15 -1.95 -22.74
C VAL A 45 -3.45 -3.17 -21.85
N ALA A 46 -4.51 -3.94 -22.16
CA ALA A 46 -4.84 -5.17 -21.44
C ALA A 46 -3.68 -6.18 -21.43
N ASP A 47 -3.02 -6.36 -22.58
CA ASP A 47 -1.89 -7.28 -22.74
C ASP A 47 -0.66 -6.83 -21.95
N ILE A 48 -0.40 -5.52 -21.92
CA ILE A 48 0.68 -4.94 -21.11
C ILE A 48 0.37 -5.13 -19.62
N LEU A 49 -0.84 -4.82 -19.18
CA LEU A 49 -1.25 -4.93 -17.78
C LEU A 49 -1.19 -6.37 -17.26
N LEU A 50 -1.65 -7.35 -18.05
CA LEU A 50 -1.54 -8.75 -17.67
C LEU A 50 -0.09 -9.21 -17.66
N GLY A 51 0.74 -8.72 -18.59
CA GLY A 51 2.18 -8.93 -18.59
C GLY A 51 2.85 -8.44 -17.31
N VAL A 52 2.48 -7.25 -16.81
CA VAL A 52 2.97 -6.71 -15.54
C VAL A 52 2.56 -7.59 -14.36
N CYS A 53 1.30 -8.05 -14.32
CA CYS A 53 0.81 -8.94 -13.26
C CYS A 53 1.57 -10.26 -13.23
N LYS A 54 1.77 -10.90 -14.39
CA LYS A 54 2.54 -12.14 -14.53
C LYS A 54 4.00 -11.95 -14.09
N ALA A 55 4.64 -10.87 -14.54
CA ALA A 55 6.02 -10.56 -14.17
C ALA A 55 6.18 -10.37 -12.65
N LEU A 56 5.21 -9.73 -12.00
CA LEU A 56 5.20 -9.50 -10.56
C LEU A 56 5.01 -10.80 -9.77
N VAL A 57 4.00 -11.60 -10.13
CA VAL A 57 3.73 -12.90 -9.48
C VAL A 57 4.91 -13.86 -9.67
N GLY A 58 5.42 -14.00 -10.89
CA GLY A 58 6.57 -14.84 -11.19
C GLY A 58 7.81 -14.44 -10.38
N ASN A 59 8.08 -13.14 -10.25
CA ASN A 59 9.18 -12.65 -9.41
C ASN A 59 8.95 -12.94 -7.92
N TYR A 60 7.73 -12.73 -7.41
CA TYR A 60 7.38 -13.02 -6.02
C TYR A 60 7.66 -14.49 -5.68
N LEU A 61 7.18 -15.41 -6.52
CA LEU A 61 7.37 -16.85 -6.32
C LEU A 61 8.85 -17.25 -6.44
N ALA A 62 9.56 -16.72 -7.44
CA ALA A 62 10.96 -17.05 -7.68
C ALA A 62 11.92 -16.55 -6.60
N VAL A 63 11.59 -15.46 -5.90
CA VAL A 63 12.46 -14.84 -4.89
C VAL A 63 12.03 -15.19 -3.47
N LEU A 64 10.74 -15.00 -3.13
CA LEU A 64 10.26 -15.11 -1.75
C LEU A 64 9.71 -16.49 -1.40
N ALA A 65 9.15 -17.20 -2.39
CA ALA A 65 8.66 -18.57 -2.22
C ALA A 65 9.71 -19.63 -2.62
N LYS A 66 10.91 -19.22 -3.03
CA LYS A 66 11.96 -20.15 -3.46
C LYS A 66 12.26 -21.18 -2.38
N GLY A 67 12.16 -22.46 -2.75
CA GLY A 67 12.40 -23.59 -1.85
C GLY A 67 11.31 -23.83 -0.80
N LYS A 68 10.21 -23.05 -0.82
CA LYS A 68 9.07 -23.24 0.07
C LYS A 68 7.99 -24.06 -0.64
N LYS A 69 7.44 -25.06 0.06
CA LYS A 69 6.27 -25.80 -0.41
C LYS A 69 5.01 -25.09 0.06
N LEU A 70 4.39 -24.31 -0.83
CA LEU A 70 3.09 -23.69 -0.59
C LEU A 70 2.01 -24.78 -0.63
N LYS A 71 1.24 -24.93 0.44
CA LYS A 71 0.15 -25.91 0.56
C LYS A 71 -1.18 -25.18 0.74
N PRO A 72 -2.29 -25.69 0.20
CA PRO A 72 -3.60 -25.12 0.44
C PRO A 72 -4.05 -25.30 1.91
N PRO A 73 -4.93 -24.42 2.42
CA PRO A 73 -5.47 -23.24 1.75
C PRO A 73 -4.42 -22.12 1.61
N ILE A 74 -4.37 -21.48 0.43
CA ILE A 74 -3.48 -20.35 0.16
C ILE A 74 -4.29 -19.06 0.27
N VAL A 75 -3.89 -18.17 1.17
CA VAL A 75 -4.56 -16.88 1.41
C VAL A 75 -3.72 -15.75 0.83
N PHE A 76 -4.34 -14.85 0.07
CA PHE A 76 -3.73 -13.63 -0.43
C PHE A 76 -4.38 -12.41 0.24
N GLN A 77 -3.55 -11.61 0.91
CA GLN A 77 -3.98 -10.44 1.69
C GLN A 77 -3.16 -9.20 1.33
N GLY A 78 -3.63 -8.03 1.78
CA GLY A 78 -3.13 -6.71 1.43
C GLY A 78 -3.94 -6.05 0.32
N ALA A 79 -3.78 -4.74 0.14
CA ALA A 79 -4.54 -3.97 -0.85
C ALA A 79 -4.37 -4.48 -2.29
N THR A 80 -3.23 -5.10 -2.61
CA THR A 80 -2.98 -5.70 -3.93
C THR A 80 -3.85 -6.93 -4.20
N ALA A 81 -4.38 -7.59 -3.17
CA ALA A 81 -5.30 -8.73 -3.34
C ALA A 81 -6.67 -8.31 -3.91
N LEU A 82 -7.01 -7.01 -3.89
CA LEU A 82 -8.18 -6.46 -4.59
C LEU A 82 -8.03 -6.55 -6.11
N ASN A 83 -6.80 -6.62 -6.63
CA ASN A 83 -6.55 -6.77 -8.05
C ASN A 83 -6.76 -8.23 -8.47
N LYS A 84 -7.94 -8.49 -9.07
CA LYS A 84 -8.35 -9.83 -9.54
C LYS A 84 -7.39 -10.46 -10.55
N ALA A 85 -6.65 -9.66 -11.33
CA ALA A 85 -5.65 -10.20 -12.25
C ALA A 85 -4.44 -10.78 -11.52
N LEU A 86 -4.01 -10.18 -10.40
CA LEU A 86 -2.95 -10.77 -9.57
C LEU A 86 -3.40 -12.09 -8.94
N VAL A 87 -4.64 -12.15 -8.44
CA VAL A 87 -5.25 -13.37 -7.91
C VAL A 87 -5.20 -14.46 -8.98
N LYS A 88 -5.70 -14.17 -10.18
CA LYS A 88 -5.68 -15.10 -11.32
C LYS A 88 -4.27 -15.56 -11.70
N CYS A 89 -3.29 -14.65 -11.74
CA CYS A 89 -1.90 -15.01 -12.00
C CYS A 89 -1.30 -15.92 -10.92
N PHE A 90 -1.62 -15.71 -9.64
CA PHE A 90 -1.22 -16.64 -8.58
C PHE A 90 -1.88 -18.01 -8.74
N GLU A 91 -3.18 -18.06 -9.05
CA GLU A 91 -3.89 -19.32 -9.30
C GLU A 91 -3.29 -20.10 -10.47
N ASP A 92 -2.94 -19.40 -11.56
CA ASP A 92 -2.33 -20.00 -12.75
C ASP A 92 -0.93 -20.57 -12.46
N GLU A 93 -0.09 -19.83 -11.73
CA GLU A 93 1.28 -20.25 -11.40
C GLU A 93 1.32 -21.36 -10.33
N LEU A 94 0.35 -21.38 -9.41
CA LEU A 94 0.31 -22.35 -8.30
C LEU A 94 -0.58 -23.56 -8.59
N GLY A 95 -1.47 -23.47 -9.58
CA GLY A 95 -2.45 -24.51 -9.89
C GLY A 95 -3.40 -24.80 -8.72
N GLN A 96 -3.66 -23.81 -7.87
CA GLN A 96 -4.47 -23.90 -6.66
C GLN A 96 -5.35 -22.66 -6.53
N PRO A 97 -6.57 -22.77 -5.97
CA PRO A 97 -7.41 -21.61 -5.71
C PRO A 97 -6.78 -20.70 -4.65
N ILE A 98 -6.92 -19.39 -4.84
CA ILE A 98 -6.44 -18.37 -3.89
C ILE A 98 -7.64 -17.80 -3.13
N LEU A 99 -7.58 -17.88 -1.81
CA LEU A 99 -8.57 -17.27 -0.92
C LEU A 99 -8.22 -15.80 -0.69
N VAL A 100 -9.15 -14.91 -1.02
CA VAL A 100 -9.05 -13.47 -0.74
C VAL A 100 -10.13 -13.11 0.28
N PRO A 101 -9.75 -12.71 1.51
CA PRO A 101 -10.71 -12.25 2.51
C PRO A 101 -11.43 -10.98 2.04
N GLU A 102 -12.69 -10.79 2.45
CA GLU A 102 -13.47 -9.59 2.12
C GLU A 102 -12.75 -8.29 2.52
N ASN A 103 -12.16 -8.28 3.71
CA ASN A 103 -11.40 -7.16 4.26
C ASN A 103 -9.88 -7.32 4.05
N CYS A 104 -9.45 -7.88 2.90
CA CYS A 104 -8.04 -8.21 2.63
C CYS A 104 -7.06 -7.04 2.84
N SER A 105 -7.48 -5.78 2.62
CA SER A 105 -6.69 -4.57 2.86
C SER A 105 -6.51 -4.22 4.33
N TYR A 106 -7.39 -4.70 5.22
CA TYR A 106 -7.44 -4.34 6.64
C TYR A 106 -7.05 -5.49 7.58
N MET A 107 -6.71 -6.67 7.05
CA MET A 107 -6.41 -7.86 7.86
C MET A 107 -5.36 -7.62 8.94
N GLY A 108 -4.35 -6.78 8.67
CA GLY A 108 -3.36 -6.41 9.68
C GLY A 108 -3.96 -5.61 10.84
N ALA A 109 -4.82 -4.64 10.56
CA ALA A 109 -5.50 -3.84 11.58
C ALA A 109 -6.49 -4.69 12.38
N ILE A 110 -7.23 -5.59 11.71
CA ILE A 110 -8.12 -6.55 12.35
C ILE A 110 -7.33 -7.45 13.31
N GLY A 111 -6.19 -7.98 12.87
CA GLY A 111 -5.33 -8.81 13.72
C GLY A 111 -4.84 -8.07 14.97
N ILE A 112 -4.45 -6.80 14.84
CA ILE A 112 -4.08 -5.98 16.00
C ILE A 112 -5.26 -5.72 16.93
N ALA A 113 -6.47 -5.47 16.40
CA ALA A 113 -7.66 -5.28 17.21
C ALA A 113 -7.98 -6.53 18.05
N MET A 114 -7.90 -7.72 17.44
CA MET A 114 -8.10 -8.99 18.16
C MET A 114 -7.03 -9.21 19.23
N LEU A 115 -5.76 -8.97 18.90
CA LEU A 115 -4.67 -9.09 19.89
C LEU A 115 -4.84 -8.10 21.04
N ALA A 116 -5.30 -6.87 20.76
CA ALA A 116 -5.56 -5.89 21.80
C ALA A 116 -6.72 -6.35 22.71
N GLU A 117 -7.80 -6.89 22.15
CA GLU A 117 -8.91 -7.46 22.92
C GLU A 117 -8.46 -8.60 23.84
N GLU A 118 -7.61 -9.50 23.34
CA GLU A 118 -7.08 -10.64 24.12
C GLU A 118 -6.14 -10.23 25.26
N ASN A 119 -5.43 -9.11 25.12
CA ASN A 119 -4.33 -8.72 26.03
C ASN A 119 -4.63 -7.47 26.87
N MET A 120 -5.79 -6.83 26.71
CA MET A 120 -6.17 -5.65 27.50
C MET A 120 -7.11 -6.01 28.63
N ASP A 121 -6.92 -5.36 29.78
CA ASP A 121 -7.77 -5.47 30.97
C ASP A 121 -9.09 -4.67 30.83
N GLY A 122 -9.60 -4.47 29.60
CA GLY A 122 -10.84 -3.74 29.31
C GLY A 122 -10.76 -2.20 29.36
N HIS A 123 -9.61 -1.62 29.74
CA HIS A 123 -9.42 -0.17 29.78
C HIS A 123 -8.63 0.34 28.57
N THR A 124 -9.26 1.20 27.75
CA THR A 124 -8.62 1.86 26.60
C THR A 124 -8.62 3.39 26.77
N ARG A 125 -7.59 4.05 26.25
CA ARG A 125 -7.55 5.52 26.08
C ARG A 125 -8.04 5.95 24.70
N PHE A 126 -8.52 5.02 23.89
CA PHE A 126 -9.12 5.32 22.60
C PHE A 126 -10.33 6.22 22.81
N ARG A 127 -10.28 7.42 22.21
CA ARG A 127 -11.32 8.45 22.39
C ARG A 127 -12.60 8.16 21.61
N GLY A 128 -12.65 7.09 20.83
CA GLY A 128 -13.83 6.70 20.05
C GLY A 128 -14.22 7.74 19.01
N ASP A 129 -15.50 7.77 18.67
CA ASP A 129 -16.06 8.67 17.66
C ASP A 129 -15.98 10.15 18.04
N ALA A 130 -15.74 10.46 19.33
CA ALA A 130 -15.53 11.83 19.80
C ALA A 130 -14.32 12.52 19.14
N ILE A 131 -13.43 11.76 18.48
CA ILE A 131 -12.36 12.31 17.62
C ILE A 131 -12.97 13.04 16.42
N PHE A 132 -14.01 12.49 15.77
CA PHE A 132 -14.60 13.11 14.57
C PHE A 132 -15.34 14.41 14.88
N ASP A 133 -15.96 14.49 16.06
CA ASP A 133 -16.70 15.67 16.51
C ASP A 133 -15.81 16.72 17.21
N SER A 134 -14.52 16.45 17.33
CA SER A 134 -13.65 17.32 18.09
C SER A 134 -13.01 18.44 17.30
N ALA A 135 -12.88 19.59 17.96
CA ALA A 135 -12.32 20.83 17.42
C ALA A 135 -10.78 20.74 17.31
N TYR A 136 -10.29 19.86 16.43
CA TYR A 136 -8.90 19.86 16.05
C TYR A 136 -8.62 21.08 15.17
N ARG A 137 -7.60 21.86 15.52
CA ARG A 137 -7.09 22.93 14.67
C ARG A 137 -5.61 22.72 14.42
N THR A 138 -5.18 22.97 13.19
CA THR A 138 -3.77 22.95 12.83
C THR A 138 -3.27 24.37 12.62
N GLN A 139 -2.06 24.67 13.10
CA GLN A 139 -1.38 25.93 12.77
C GLN A 139 0.05 25.66 12.37
N ILE A 140 0.49 26.32 11.31
CA ILE A 140 1.89 26.33 10.92
C ILE A 140 2.60 27.46 11.67
N LYS A 141 3.71 27.15 12.32
CA LYS A 141 4.56 28.11 13.01
C LYS A 141 6.01 27.87 12.65
N HIS A 142 6.79 28.94 12.54
CA HIS A 142 8.23 28.81 12.35
C HIS A 142 8.94 28.70 13.69
N CYS A 143 9.86 27.75 13.78
CA CYS A 143 10.78 27.63 14.91
C CYS A 143 11.61 28.93 14.99
N LYS A 144 11.53 29.63 16.11
CA LYS A 144 12.37 30.82 16.38
C LYS A 144 13.77 30.42 16.90
N GLY A 145 14.30 29.29 16.41
CA GLY A 145 15.60 28.77 16.81
C GLY A 145 15.77 28.64 18.32
N ILE A 146 15.39 27.48 18.89
CA ILE A 146 15.81 27.16 20.28
C ILE A 146 17.34 27.18 20.32
N ASP A 147 17.92 27.84 21.32
CA ASP A 147 19.36 28.07 21.57
C ASP A 147 20.30 27.29 20.63
N GLY A 148 20.85 28.01 19.65
CA GLY A 148 21.82 27.50 18.67
C GLY A 148 21.23 26.83 17.42
N CYS A 149 19.93 26.97 17.13
CA CYS A 149 19.30 26.39 15.93
C CYS A 149 18.90 27.48 14.90
N GLU A 150 19.61 27.56 13.77
CA GLU A 150 19.37 28.55 12.71
C GLU A 150 18.37 28.09 11.63
N ASN A 151 17.86 26.87 11.73
CA ASN A 151 17.12 26.21 10.63
C ASN A 151 15.71 26.78 10.35
N HIS A 152 15.21 27.69 11.18
CA HIS A 152 13.88 28.33 11.05
C HIS A 152 12.77 27.38 10.59
N CYS A 153 12.75 26.16 11.14
CA CYS A 153 11.93 25.08 10.63
C CYS A 153 10.44 25.43 10.62
N GLU A 154 9.73 25.01 9.58
CA GLU A 154 8.27 25.00 9.55
C GLU A 154 7.75 23.85 10.43
N LEU A 155 6.92 24.19 11.41
CA LEU A 155 6.34 23.26 12.37
C LEU A 155 4.81 23.30 12.27
N LEU A 156 4.21 22.13 12.10
CA LEU A 156 2.78 21.92 12.20
C LEU A 156 2.41 21.64 13.66
N TYR A 157 1.64 22.54 14.25
CA TYR A 157 1.05 22.36 15.58
C TYR A 157 -0.36 21.81 15.41
N LEU A 158 -0.63 20.66 16.01
CA LEU A 158 -1.97 20.10 16.16
C LEU A 158 -2.51 20.45 17.55
N TYR A 159 -3.66 21.11 17.57
CA TYR A 159 -4.35 21.51 18.79
C TYR A 159 -5.66 20.74 18.95
N TYR A 160 -6.09 20.59 20.19
CA TYR A 160 -7.46 20.20 20.56
C TYR A 160 -8.02 21.28 21.49
N GLY A 161 -8.96 22.08 21.00
CA GLY A 161 -9.29 23.35 21.64
C GLY A 161 -8.07 24.28 21.67
N ASP A 162 -7.59 24.61 22.87
CA ASP A 162 -6.40 25.45 23.08
C ASP A 162 -5.14 24.68 23.51
N GLU A 163 -5.26 23.38 23.74
CA GLU A 163 -4.14 22.52 24.12
C GLU A 163 -3.37 22.05 22.89
N VAL A 164 -2.03 22.11 22.94
CA VAL A 164 -1.16 21.54 21.89
C VAL A 164 -1.05 20.04 22.13
N LEU A 165 -1.59 19.24 21.23
CA LEU A 165 -1.49 17.79 21.30
C LEU A 165 -0.22 17.24 20.65
N ALA A 166 0.19 17.81 19.53
CA ALA A 166 1.38 17.37 18.81
C ALA A 166 2.03 18.53 18.05
N VAL A 167 3.34 18.43 17.87
CA VAL A 167 4.12 19.33 17.02
C VAL A 167 4.94 18.46 16.08
N SER A 168 4.79 18.67 14.78
CA SER A 168 5.51 17.93 13.75
C SER A 168 6.24 18.88 12.80
N GLY A 169 7.55 18.73 12.71
CA GLY A 169 8.44 19.45 11.82
C GLY A 169 9.38 18.49 11.13
N SER A 170 9.35 18.46 9.81
CA SER A 170 10.13 17.53 8.98
C SER A 170 11.65 17.60 9.23
N ARG A 171 12.16 18.76 9.69
CA ARG A 171 13.59 19.01 9.93
C ARG A 171 13.93 19.27 11.40
N CYS A 172 12.95 19.37 12.30
CA CYS A 172 13.20 19.83 13.66
C CYS A 172 13.25 18.67 14.66
N GLU A 173 14.46 18.21 14.98
CA GLU A 173 14.67 17.12 15.94
C GLU A 173 14.33 17.51 17.39
N ARG A 174 14.20 18.80 17.70
CA ARG A 174 14.01 19.31 19.07
C ARG A 174 12.55 19.54 19.45
N MET A 175 11.69 19.83 18.47
CA MET A 175 10.28 20.20 18.71
C MET A 175 9.30 19.10 18.36
N ASN A 176 9.74 18.02 17.70
CA ASN A 176 8.88 16.89 17.36
C ASN A 176 8.42 16.18 18.64
N ARG A 177 7.12 16.24 18.92
CA ARG A 177 6.48 15.60 20.08
C ARG A 177 5.00 15.35 19.83
#